data_AF-A0A3S0D190-F1
#
_entry.id   AF-A0A3S0D190-F1
#
_cell.length_a   1.000
_cell.length_b   1.000
_cell.length_c   1.000
_cell.angle_alpha   90.00
_cell.angle_beta   90.00
_cell.angle_gamma   90.00
#
_symmetry.space_group_name_H-M   'P 1'
#
loop_
_entity.id
_entity.type
_entity.pdbx_description
1 polymer ?
#
loop_
_entity_poly.entity_id
_entity_poly.type
_entity_poly.pdbx_seq_one_letter_code
_entity_poly.pdbx_strand_id
1 'polypeptide(L)'
;MRLILCFVQQVYSYLKILSTFRKVGLTLAAVITIAGITPTVVFAQEHLAAVSPNVSSIYLSDTAINNFGRVVPGITRGGQPSNKALELMAKDGVKTIIDLRMTGVGTVNEEAETKHLGMNYVHIPMTLLTPNKDQVAQFLNVVNKPANLPVFVHCRQGADRTGTLVAIYRRKVQGWDFDKTYAEMREHHFKPFLFGMKDLVKNCPNQSFEVNTTQVANSNQAPHTVANKSSVQEPVIAKLHPEKDKIMAGDLPPAGTMTMTVGQ
;
A
#
# COMPACT_ATOMS: atom_id res chain seq x y z
N MET A 1 -43.23 8.44 46.52
CA MET A 1 -42.26 8.37 47.64
C MET A 1 -41.16 7.31 47.49
N ARG A 2 -41.37 6.14 46.84
CA ARG A 2 -40.32 5.11 46.72
C ARG A 2 -39.17 5.41 45.74
N LEU A 3 -39.36 6.26 44.71
CA LEU A 3 -38.28 6.60 43.77
C LEU A 3 -37.23 7.58 44.34
N ILE A 4 -37.62 8.50 45.22
CA ILE A 4 -36.71 9.49 45.81
C ILE A 4 -35.77 8.83 46.82
N LEU A 5 -36.26 7.82 47.55
CA LEU A 5 -35.45 7.05 48.51
C LEU A 5 -34.31 6.26 47.82
N CYS A 6 -34.56 5.67 46.63
CA CYS A 6 -33.51 4.99 45.85
C CYS A 6 -32.41 5.95 45.39
N PHE A 7 -32.77 7.16 44.95
CA PHE A 7 -31.80 8.12 44.45
C PHE A 7 -30.91 8.66 45.58
N VAL A 8 -31.48 8.88 46.77
CA VAL A 8 -30.73 9.31 47.97
C VAL A 8 -29.77 8.20 48.44
N GLN A 9 -30.15 6.92 48.38
CA GLN A 9 -29.27 5.80 48.74
C GLN A 9 -28.11 5.59 47.75
N GLN A 10 -28.33 5.84 46.46
CA GLN A 10 -27.28 5.74 45.44
C GLN A 10 -26.23 6.85 45.60
N VAL A 11 -26.66 8.09 45.88
CA VAL A 11 -25.75 9.24 46.07
C VAL A 11 -24.96 9.11 47.39
N TYR A 12 -25.59 8.61 48.46
CA TYR A 12 -24.93 8.40 49.76
C TYR A 12 -23.81 7.33 49.68
N SER A 13 -24.01 6.31 48.84
CA SER A 13 -23.00 5.26 48.60
C SER A 13 -21.79 5.80 47.84
N TYR A 14 -22.01 6.67 46.85
CA TYR A 14 -20.95 7.33 46.09
C TYR A 14 -20.11 8.30 46.93
N LEU A 15 -20.74 9.09 47.80
CA LEU A 15 -20.03 10.02 48.69
C LEU A 15 -19.20 9.28 49.76
N LYS A 16 -19.65 8.10 50.22
CA LYS A 16 -18.87 7.25 51.14
C LYS A 16 -17.60 6.70 50.47
N ILE A 17 -17.69 6.29 49.20
CA ILE A 17 -16.55 5.79 48.41
C ILE A 17 -15.51 6.90 48.22
N LEU A 18 -15.91 8.12 47.87
CA LEU A 18 -15.00 9.26 47.71
C LEU A 18 -14.30 9.67 49.03
N SER A 19 -14.96 9.49 50.18
CA SER A 19 -14.35 9.80 51.49
C SER A 19 -13.28 8.80 51.94
N THR A 20 -13.35 7.57 51.43
CA THR A 20 -12.36 6.51 51.70
C THR A 20 -11.08 6.74 50.90
N PHE A 21 -11.18 7.24 49.66
CA PHE A 21 -10.00 7.57 48.84
C PHE A 21 -9.17 8.74 49.40
N ARG A 22 -9.78 9.66 50.16
CA ARG A 22 -9.04 10.76 50.81
C ARG A 22 -8.25 10.33 52.05
N LYS A 23 -8.52 9.15 52.62
CA LYS A 23 -7.82 8.62 53.80
C LYS A 23 -6.74 7.57 53.47
N VAL A 24 -6.77 6.99 52.28
CA VAL A 24 -5.77 6.00 51.82
C VAL A 24 -4.60 6.65 51.06
N GLY A 25 -4.75 7.90 50.59
CA GLY A 25 -3.72 8.63 49.84
C GLY A 25 -2.66 9.39 50.65
N LEU A 26 -2.57 9.24 51.99
CA LEU A 26 -1.71 10.08 52.82
C LEU A 26 -0.81 9.35 53.83
N THR A 27 -0.57 8.05 53.69
CA THR A 27 0.35 7.31 54.59
C THR A 27 1.25 6.32 53.86
N LEU A 28 1.86 6.74 52.74
CA LEU A 28 2.99 6.00 52.15
C LEU A 28 4.09 6.95 51.66
N ALA A 29 4.46 7.90 52.51
CA ALA A 29 5.63 8.77 52.31
C ALA A 29 6.39 8.92 53.64
N ALA A 30 6.90 7.81 54.16
CA ALA A 30 7.99 7.79 55.15
C ALA A 30 8.33 6.33 55.52
N VAL A 31 9.20 5.67 54.74
CA VAL A 31 10.30 4.80 55.24
C VAL A 31 11.26 4.63 54.05
N ILE A 32 12.19 5.57 53.90
CA ILE A 32 13.43 5.34 53.15
C ILE A 32 14.50 5.22 54.22
N THR A 33 14.91 3.99 54.54
CA THR A 33 16.29 3.68 54.94
C THR A 33 16.49 2.16 55.06
N ILE A 34 17.54 1.71 54.37
CA ILE A 34 18.39 0.53 54.61
C ILE A 34 18.06 -0.74 53.82
N ALA A 35 19.17 -1.28 53.29
CA ALA A 35 19.41 -2.55 52.61
C ALA A 35 19.17 -2.54 51.10
N GLY A 36 20.28 -2.34 50.38
CA GLY A 36 20.38 -2.45 48.94
C GLY A 36 19.93 -3.82 48.44
N ILE A 37 19.24 -3.76 47.30
CA ILE A 37 19.20 -4.63 46.12
C ILE A 37 17.97 -4.11 45.39
N THR A 38 18.12 -3.03 44.62
CA THR A 38 17.11 -2.72 43.61
C THR A 38 17.40 -3.64 42.43
N PRO A 39 16.47 -4.51 42.00
CA PRO A 39 16.58 -5.06 40.66
C PRO A 39 16.48 -3.86 39.72
N THR A 40 17.59 -3.52 39.07
CA THR A 40 17.53 -2.71 37.85
C THR A 40 16.69 -3.50 36.88
N VAL A 41 15.39 -3.19 36.84
CA VAL A 41 14.58 -3.46 35.66
C VAL A 41 15.20 -2.55 34.62
N VAL A 42 16.20 -3.10 33.91
CA VAL A 42 16.61 -2.59 32.62
C VAL A 42 15.37 -2.79 31.76
N PHE A 43 14.47 -1.81 31.79
CA PHE A 43 13.61 -1.56 30.66
C PHE A 43 14.60 -1.36 29.52
N ALA A 44 14.83 -2.42 28.75
CA ALA A 44 15.33 -2.30 27.41
C ALA A 44 14.30 -1.42 26.71
N GLN A 45 14.52 -0.11 26.77
CA GLN A 45 13.96 0.86 25.86
C GLN A 45 14.38 0.30 24.51
N GLU A 46 13.47 -0.43 23.86
CA GLU A 46 13.65 -0.75 22.45
C GLU A 46 14.03 0.55 21.81
N HIS A 47 15.22 0.53 21.23
CA HIS A 47 15.76 1.60 20.45
C HIS A 47 14.87 1.68 19.20
N LEU A 48 13.67 2.24 19.37
CA LEU A 48 12.99 3.02 18.37
C LEU A 48 13.89 4.23 18.15
N ALA A 49 15.01 3.96 17.47
CA ALA A 49 15.70 4.97 16.69
C ALA A 49 14.58 5.71 15.97
N ALA A 50 14.47 6.98 16.29
CA ALA A 50 13.57 7.92 15.66
C ALA A 50 13.71 7.76 14.14
N VAL A 51 12.84 6.96 13.53
CA VAL A 51 12.52 7.10 12.12
C VAL A 51 11.86 8.46 12.07
N SER A 52 12.62 9.47 11.67
CA SER A 52 12.16 10.85 11.57
C SER A 52 10.82 10.84 10.80
N PRO A 53 9.69 11.25 11.41
CA PRO A 53 8.38 11.19 10.77
C PRO A 53 8.20 12.31 9.73
N ASN A 54 9.23 13.09 9.45
CA ASN A 54 9.23 14.08 8.37
C ASN A 54 9.54 13.41 7.03
N VAL A 55 8.61 12.57 6.55
CA VAL A 55 8.23 12.71 5.14
C VAL A 55 7.66 14.10 5.07
N SER A 56 8.50 15.08 4.71
CA SER A 56 8.17 16.49 4.71
C SER A 56 6.98 16.67 3.79
N SER A 57 5.78 16.75 4.37
CA SER A 57 4.50 16.94 3.68
C SER A 57 4.46 18.23 2.85
N ILE A 58 5.53 19.02 2.90
CA ILE A 58 5.69 20.36 2.36
C ILE A 58 6.16 20.34 0.90
N TYR A 59 6.74 19.24 0.37
CA TYR A 59 7.22 19.19 -1.02
C TYR A 59 6.46 18.24 -1.96
N LEU A 60 5.66 17.33 -1.44
CA LEU A 60 4.78 16.47 -2.25
C LEU A 60 3.37 17.05 -2.43
N SER A 61 3.04 18.14 -1.74
CA SER A 61 1.75 18.80 -1.87
C SER A 61 1.65 19.61 -3.18
N ASP A 62 0.70 19.19 -4.00
CA ASP A 62 -0.07 19.94 -5.00
C ASP A 62 0.37 20.06 -6.48
N THR A 63 1.51 19.52 -6.93
CA THR A 63 1.76 19.50 -8.40
C THR A 63 2.29 18.21 -8.99
N ALA A 64 2.92 17.32 -8.22
CA ALA A 64 3.61 16.15 -8.79
C ALA A 64 2.85 14.82 -8.68
N ILE A 65 1.94 14.68 -7.69
CA ILE A 65 1.19 13.44 -7.43
C ILE A 65 -0.29 13.80 -7.23
N ASN A 66 -1.15 13.37 -8.16
CA ASN A 66 -2.59 13.56 -8.06
C ASN A 66 -3.15 12.78 -6.85
N ASN A 67 -4.18 13.30 -6.17
CA ASN A 67 -4.88 12.62 -5.06
C ASN A 67 -3.93 12.10 -3.97
N PHE A 68 -2.87 12.87 -3.68
CA PHE A 68 -1.91 12.53 -2.64
C PHE A 68 -2.57 12.61 -1.25
N GLY A 69 -2.22 11.67 -0.37
CA GLY A 69 -2.71 11.68 1.00
C GLY A 69 -1.83 10.85 1.93
N ARG A 70 -1.80 11.22 3.21
CA ARG A 70 -1.18 10.41 4.26
C ARG A 70 -2.23 9.47 4.83
N VAL A 71 -1.95 8.16 4.81
CA VAL A 71 -2.83 7.16 5.41
C VAL A 71 -2.57 7.11 6.92
N VAL A 72 -1.32 6.89 7.30
CA VAL A 72 -0.78 6.88 8.67
C VAL A 72 0.70 7.30 8.61
N PRO A 73 1.37 7.59 9.73
CA PRO A 73 2.83 7.76 9.72
C PRO A 73 3.52 6.58 9.01
N GLY A 74 4.36 6.88 8.01
CA GLY A 74 5.06 5.86 7.21
C GLY A 74 4.27 5.28 6.03
N ILE A 75 2.96 5.55 5.87
CA ILE A 75 2.19 5.08 4.70
C ILE A 75 1.50 6.28 4.04
N THR A 76 1.83 6.49 2.77
CA THR A 76 1.25 7.52 1.91
C THR A 76 0.60 6.89 0.70
N ARG A 77 -0.36 7.59 0.10
CA ARG A 77 -1.13 7.14 -1.07
C ARG A 77 -1.17 8.23 -2.14
N GLY A 78 -1.40 7.84 -3.38
CA GLY A 78 -1.60 8.81 -4.45
C GLY A 78 -1.89 8.20 -5.82
N GLY A 79 -2.00 9.06 -6.82
CA GLY A 79 -1.97 8.71 -8.23
C GLY A 79 -0.55 8.39 -8.70
N GLN A 80 -0.44 8.09 -10.00
CA GLN A 80 0.83 7.74 -10.60
C GLN A 80 1.85 8.88 -10.40
N PRO A 81 3.04 8.60 -9.85
CA PRO A 81 4.08 9.61 -9.70
C PRO A 81 4.73 9.93 -11.05
N SER A 82 5.22 11.16 -11.18
CA SER A 82 6.20 11.49 -12.22
C SER A 82 7.61 11.03 -11.80
N ASN A 83 8.57 10.97 -12.73
CA ASN A 83 9.97 10.71 -12.37
C ASN A 83 10.48 11.74 -11.36
N LYS A 84 10.05 13.00 -11.49
CA LYS A 84 10.41 14.04 -10.52
C LYS A 84 9.85 13.75 -9.12
N ALA A 85 8.63 13.23 -9.04
CA ALA A 85 8.05 12.81 -7.78
C ALA A 85 8.81 11.63 -7.17
N LEU A 86 9.28 10.66 -7.97
CA LEU A 86 10.12 9.56 -7.50
C LEU A 86 11.45 10.08 -6.92
N GLU A 87 12.13 11.01 -7.60
CA GLU A 87 13.35 11.64 -7.07
C GLU A 87 13.12 12.33 -5.72
N LEU A 88 12.01 13.05 -5.58
CA LEU A 88 11.65 13.73 -4.34
C LEU A 88 11.35 12.72 -3.23
N MET A 89 10.59 11.67 -3.54
CA MET A 89 10.31 10.59 -2.60
C MET A 89 11.58 9.88 -2.12
N ALA A 90 12.54 9.63 -3.01
CA ALA A 90 13.83 9.06 -2.64
C ALA A 90 14.61 9.98 -1.68
N LYS A 91 14.63 11.29 -1.96
CA LYS A 91 15.26 12.31 -1.09
C LYS A 91 14.58 12.42 0.27
N ASP A 92 13.26 12.27 0.31
CA ASP A 92 12.44 12.27 1.53
C ASP A 92 12.49 10.92 2.28
N GLY A 93 13.27 9.96 1.79
CA GLY A 93 13.53 8.68 2.46
C GLY A 93 12.42 7.65 2.31
N VAL A 94 11.52 7.78 1.32
CA VAL A 94 10.60 6.69 0.94
C VAL A 94 11.43 5.47 0.58
N LYS A 95 11.09 4.32 1.16
CA LYS A 95 11.81 3.06 0.92
C LYS A 95 11.14 2.16 -0.09
N THR A 96 9.82 2.26 -0.24
CA THR A 96 9.07 1.33 -1.08
C THR A 96 7.96 2.02 -1.84
N ILE A 97 7.91 1.78 -3.15
CA ILE A 97 6.79 2.12 -4.03
C ILE A 97 5.96 0.87 -4.29
N ILE A 98 4.64 0.96 -4.10
CA ILE A 98 3.70 -0.10 -4.47
C ILE A 98 2.86 0.40 -5.65
N ASP A 99 3.06 -0.21 -6.83
CA ASP A 99 2.27 0.08 -8.03
C ASP A 99 1.16 -0.97 -8.21
N LEU A 100 -0.09 -0.51 -8.27
CA LEU A 100 -1.28 -1.33 -8.46
C LEU A 100 -1.77 -1.38 -9.91
N ARG A 101 -1.08 -0.73 -10.86
CA ARG A 101 -1.47 -0.69 -12.27
C ARG A 101 -1.24 -2.04 -12.95
N MET A 102 -2.03 -2.30 -13.99
CA MET A 102 -1.75 -3.43 -14.88
C MET A 102 -0.39 -3.23 -15.56
N THR A 103 0.32 -4.33 -15.80
CA THR A 103 1.63 -4.34 -16.47
C THR A 103 1.56 -3.60 -17.80
N GLY A 104 2.55 -2.75 -18.05
CA GLY A 104 2.75 -2.07 -19.32
C GLY A 104 4.07 -1.31 -19.33
N VAL A 105 4.38 -0.64 -20.43
CA VAL A 105 5.64 0.12 -20.57
C VAL A 105 5.82 1.13 -19.43
N GLY A 106 4.74 1.79 -18.99
CA GLY A 106 4.77 2.72 -17.88
C GLY A 106 5.22 2.08 -16.55
N THR A 107 4.78 0.86 -16.25
CA THR A 107 5.18 0.17 -15.00
C THR A 107 6.63 -0.31 -15.06
N VAL A 108 7.10 -0.74 -16.23
CA VAL A 108 8.50 -1.19 -16.44
C VAL A 108 9.47 -0.02 -16.28
N ASN A 109 9.15 1.13 -16.87
CA ASN A 109 9.98 2.32 -16.77
C ASN A 109 10.03 2.85 -15.32
N GLU A 110 8.88 2.86 -14.64
CA GLU A 110 8.79 3.29 -13.25
C GLU A 110 9.54 2.36 -12.30
N GLU A 111 9.50 1.05 -12.54
CA GLU A 111 10.30 0.06 -11.79
C GLU A 111 11.80 0.33 -11.94
N ALA A 112 12.27 0.53 -13.18
CA ALA A 112 13.67 0.80 -13.46
C ALA A 112 14.14 2.09 -12.76
N GLU A 113 13.36 3.17 -12.86
CA GLU A 113 13.65 4.45 -12.22
C GLU A 113 13.65 4.36 -10.69
N THR A 114 12.62 3.72 -10.12
CA THR A 114 12.50 3.52 -8.67
C THR A 114 13.72 2.77 -8.11
N LYS A 115 14.16 1.71 -8.79
CA LYS A 115 15.34 0.94 -8.40
C LYS A 115 16.64 1.73 -8.60
N HIS A 116 16.75 2.52 -9.67
CA HIS A 116 17.89 3.39 -9.90
C HIS A 116 18.07 4.42 -8.76
N LEU A 117 16.96 4.93 -8.23
CA LEU A 117 16.93 5.85 -7.09
C LEU A 117 17.14 5.15 -5.72
N GLY A 118 17.39 3.84 -5.71
CA GLY A 118 17.68 3.08 -4.49
C GLY A 118 16.46 2.71 -3.64
N MET A 119 15.25 2.83 -4.19
CA MET A 119 14.01 2.41 -3.54
C MET A 119 13.58 1.01 -3.97
N ASN A 120 12.81 0.32 -3.12
CA ASN A 120 12.16 -0.93 -3.50
C ASN A 120 10.93 -0.64 -4.37
N TYR A 121 10.70 -1.48 -5.37
CA TYR A 121 9.50 -1.45 -6.21
C TYR A 121 8.73 -2.76 -6.04
N VAL A 122 7.48 -2.67 -5.60
CA VAL A 122 6.56 -3.81 -5.47
C VAL A 122 5.42 -3.63 -6.45
N HIS A 123 5.32 -4.55 -7.41
CA HIS A 123 4.23 -4.54 -8.38
C HIS A 123 3.12 -5.51 -7.96
N ILE A 124 1.90 -5.02 -7.84
CA ILE A 124 0.70 -5.81 -7.53
C ILE A 124 -0.37 -5.50 -8.61
N PRO A 125 -0.28 -6.10 -9.80
CA PRO A 125 -1.12 -5.70 -10.92
C PRO A 125 -2.60 -5.99 -10.66
N MET A 126 -3.45 -4.96 -10.77
CA MET A 126 -4.89 -5.07 -10.54
C MET A 126 -5.70 -4.42 -11.67
N THR A 127 -6.80 -5.08 -12.02
CA THR A 127 -7.87 -4.50 -12.85
C THR A 127 -8.80 -3.62 -12.00
N LEU A 128 -9.92 -3.17 -12.58
CA LEU A 128 -11.00 -2.52 -11.82
C LEU A 128 -12.05 -3.52 -11.28
N LEU A 129 -11.75 -4.83 -11.33
CA LEU A 129 -12.55 -5.88 -10.70
C LEU A 129 -12.14 -6.07 -9.24
N THR A 130 -12.87 -6.94 -8.53
CA THR A 130 -12.57 -7.30 -7.15
C THR A 130 -11.14 -7.81 -7.00
N PRO A 131 -10.32 -7.23 -6.09
CA PRO A 131 -9.01 -7.75 -5.76
C PRO A 131 -9.09 -9.19 -5.24
N ASN A 132 -8.16 -10.04 -5.67
CA ASN A 132 -8.06 -11.39 -5.14
C ASN A 132 -7.36 -11.40 -3.77
N LYS A 133 -7.43 -12.53 -3.07
CA LYS A 133 -6.87 -12.68 -1.71
C LYS A 133 -5.35 -12.50 -1.69
N ASP A 134 -4.65 -12.94 -2.73
CA ASP A 134 -3.18 -12.88 -2.79
C ASP A 134 -2.70 -11.44 -2.96
N GLN A 135 -3.38 -10.64 -3.79
CA GLN A 135 -3.10 -9.19 -3.94
C GLN A 135 -3.30 -8.45 -2.61
N VAL A 136 -4.37 -8.77 -1.89
CA VAL A 136 -4.64 -8.20 -0.57
C VAL A 136 -3.56 -8.62 0.43
N ALA A 137 -3.21 -9.91 0.47
CA ALA A 137 -2.20 -10.43 1.38
C ALA A 137 -0.81 -9.84 1.09
N GLN A 138 -0.42 -9.73 -0.18
CA GLN A 138 0.84 -9.14 -0.59
C GLN A 138 0.93 -7.66 -0.17
N PHE A 139 -0.12 -6.88 -0.41
CA PHE A 139 -0.17 -5.48 0.04
C PHE A 139 -0.02 -5.37 1.56
N LEU A 140 -0.83 -6.10 2.33
CA LEU A 140 -0.76 -6.09 3.80
C LEU A 140 0.61 -6.56 4.32
N ASN A 141 1.22 -7.57 3.69
CA ASN A 141 2.55 -8.04 4.04
C ASN A 141 3.63 -6.97 3.79
N VAL A 142 3.49 -6.13 2.78
CA VAL A 142 4.46 -5.07 2.50
C VAL A 142 4.29 -3.91 3.48
N VAL A 143 3.08 -3.41 3.67
CA VAL A 143 2.84 -2.20 4.48
C VAL A 143 2.97 -2.42 5.98
N ASN A 144 2.86 -3.67 6.46
CA ASN A 144 3.03 -4.00 7.88
C ASN A 144 4.48 -4.35 8.27
N LYS A 145 5.43 -4.41 7.31
CA LYS A 145 6.84 -4.68 7.61
C LYS A 145 7.60 -3.37 7.82
N PRO A 146 8.18 -3.11 9.03
CA PRO A 146 8.90 -1.87 9.30
C PRO A 146 10.08 -1.61 8.35
N ALA A 147 10.73 -2.66 7.85
CA ALA A 147 11.81 -2.56 6.88
C ALA A 147 11.40 -1.87 5.57
N ASN A 148 10.12 -1.95 5.20
CA ASN A 148 9.59 -1.38 3.96
C ASN A 148 9.14 0.09 4.12
N LEU A 149 8.98 0.58 5.36
CA LEU A 149 8.48 1.92 5.65
C LEU A 149 9.62 2.97 5.57
N PRO A 150 9.35 4.17 5.02
CA PRO A 150 8.07 4.66 4.50
C PRO A 150 7.67 4.08 3.14
N VAL A 151 6.37 3.83 2.96
CA VAL A 151 5.74 3.29 1.74
C VAL A 151 4.90 4.37 1.05
N PHE A 152 4.96 4.41 -0.27
CA PHE A 152 3.99 5.10 -1.13
C PHE A 152 3.25 4.09 -2.00
N VAL A 153 1.92 4.03 -1.87
CA VAL A 153 1.06 3.16 -2.70
C VAL A 153 0.24 3.97 -3.71
N HIS A 154 0.24 3.54 -4.97
CA HIS A 154 -0.50 4.24 -6.00
C HIS A 154 -1.14 3.32 -7.03
N CYS A 155 -1.99 3.93 -7.85
CA CYS A 155 -2.43 3.34 -9.10
C CYS A 155 -2.36 4.44 -10.17
N ARG A 156 -3.33 4.51 -11.09
CA ARG A 156 -3.38 5.63 -12.05
C ARG A 156 -3.85 6.94 -11.38
N GLN A 157 -5.01 6.91 -10.73
CA GLN A 157 -5.67 8.10 -10.12
C GLN A 157 -5.56 8.14 -8.60
N GLY A 158 -4.99 7.10 -7.98
CA GLY A 158 -4.97 6.99 -6.51
C GLY A 158 -6.33 6.78 -5.86
N ALA A 159 -7.39 6.55 -6.65
CA ALA A 159 -8.76 6.45 -6.18
C ALA A 159 -9.22 5.01 -5.96
N ASP A 160 -9.30 4.22 -7.05
CA ASP A 160 -10.06 2.96 -7.04
C ASP A 160 -9.27 1.80 -6.40
N ARG A 161 -8.20 1.33 -7.06
CA ARG A 161 -7.34 0.23 -6.56
C ARG A 161 -6.64 0.60 -5.26
N THR A 162 -6.03 1.79 -5.24
CA THR A 162 -5.38 2.36 -4.06
C THR A 162 -6.38 2.52 -2.91
N GLY A 163 -7.53 3.13 -3.16
CA GLY A 163 -8.56 3.30 -2.14
C GLY A 163 -9.08 1.97 -1.61
N THR A 164 -9.23 0.95 -2.47
CA THR A 164 -9.67 -0.39 -2.04
C THR A 164 -8.65 -1.04 -1.11
N LEU A 165 -7.36 -1.07 -1.46
CA LEU A 165 -6.35 -1.70 -0.60
C LEU A 165 -6.09 -0.90 0.68
N VAL A 166 -6.07 0.43 0.62
CA VAL A 166 -6.01 1.30 1.81
C VAL A 166 -7.23 1.07 2.71
N ALA A 167 -8.42 0.95 2.14
CA ALA A 167 -9.63 0.63 2.90
C ALA A 167 -9.54 -0.73 3.58
N ILE A 168 -9.01 -1.75 2.90
CA ILE A 168 -8.75 -3.04 3.54
C ILE A 168 -7.76 -2.89 4.70
N TYR A 169 -6.71 -2.08 4.57
CA TYR A 169 -5.82 -1.76 5.69
C TYR A 169 -6.57 -1.07 6.85
N ARG A 170 -7.43 -0.07 6.59
CA ARG A 170 -8.26 0.57 7.62
C ARG A 170 -9.12 -0.44 8.38
N ARG A 171 -9.79 -1.36 7.65
CA ARG A 171 -10.67 -2.38 8.22
C ARG A 171 -9.89 -3.44 8.99
N LYS A 172 -8.78 -3.95 8.44
CA LYS A 172 -8.01 -5.08 8.98
C LYS A 172 -7.02 -4.71 10.07
N VAL A 173 -6.36 -3.57 9.95
CA VAL A 173 -5.26 -3.15 10.84
C VAL A 173 -5.74 -2.13 11.85
N GLN A 174 -6.62 -1.21 11.46
CA GLN A 174 -7.11 -0.15 12.35
C GLN A 174 -8.52 -0.40 12.90
N GLY A 175 -9.19 -1.47 12.48
CA GLY A 175 -10.50 -1.86 12.97
C GLY A 175 -11.61 -0.87 12.65
N TRP A 176 -11.46 -0.03 11.62
CA TRP A 176 -12.51 0.92 11.23
C TRP A 176 -13.76 0.17 10.76
N ASP A 177 -14.93 0.72 11.03
CA ASP A 177 -16.18 0.23 10.44
C ASP A 177 -16.25 0.54 8.93
N PHE A 178 -17.25 -0.02 8.26
CA PHE A 178 -17.43 0.18 6.82
C PHE A 178 -17.77 1.62 6.46
N ASP A 179 -18.63 2.30 7.22
CA ASP A 179 -19.13 3.62 6.85
C ASP A 179 -18.01 4.67 6.91
N LYS A 180 -17.20 4.65 7.96
CA LYS A 180 -16.01 5.48 8.11
C LYS A 180 -14.99 5.18 7.02
N THR A 181 -14.73 3.91 6.75
CA THR A 181 -13.79 3.49 5.70
C THR A 181 -14.26 3.95 4.33
N TYR A 182 -15.55 3.74 4.04
CA TYR A 182 -16.14 4.11 2.77
C TYR A 182 -16.16 5.63 2.58
N ALA A 183 -16.42 6.41 3.64
CA ALA A 183 -16.29 7.86 3.59
C ALA A 183 -14.89 8.32 3.15
N GLU A 184 -13.81 7.73 3.70
CA GLU A 184 -12.44 8.01 3.25
C GLU A 184 -12.22 7.59 1.78
N MET A 185 -12.76 6.45 1.36
CA MET A 185 -12.71 6.05 -0.05
C MET A 185 -13.37 7.11 -0.94
N ARG A 186 -14.53 7.66 -0.53
CA ARG A 186 -15.25 8.71 -1.26
C ARG A 186 -14.48 10.02 -1.32
N GLU A 187 -13.87 10.42 -0.20
CA GLU A 187 -13.01 11.60 -0.10
C GLU A 187 -11.86 11.52 -1.13
N HIS A 188 -11.28 10.34 -1.28
CA HIS A 188 -10.26 10.05 -2.30
C HIS A 188 -10.84 9.59 -3.65
N HIS A 189 -12.06 10.03 -4.00
CA HIS A 189 -12.68 9.88 -5.31
C HIS A 189 -12.97 8.44 -5.79
N PHE A 190 -13.11 7.48 -4.88
CA PHE A 190 -13.50 6.11 -5.23
C PHE A 190 -14.84 6.07 -5.97
N LYS A 191 -14.93 5.29 -7.06
CA LYS A 191 -16.14 5.21 -7.88
C LYS A 191 -17.16 4.22 -7.28
N PRO A 192 -18.39 4.65 -6.96
CA PRO A 192 -19.34 3.82 -6.20
C PRO A 192 -19.92 2.65 -6.99
N PHE A 193 -19.82 2.71 -8.32
CA PHE A 193 -20.26 1.66 -9.24
C PHE A 193 -19.26 0.49 -9.34
N LEU A 194 -18.08 0.58 -8.71
CA LEU A 194 -17.16 -0.55 -8.58
C LEU A 194 -17.62 -1.49 -7.45
N PHE A 195 -18.77 -2.13 -7.68
CA PHE A 195 -19.47 -2.94 -6.69
C PHE A 195 -18.57 -4.01 -6.07
N GLY A 196 -17.82 -4.76 -6.88
CA GLY A 196 -16.94 -5.81 -6.38
C GLY A 196 -15.87 -5.33 -5.39
N MET A 197 -15.26 -4.18 -5.65
CA MET A 197 -14.30 -3.55 -4.73
C MET A 197 -14.97 -3.06 -3.45
N LYS A 198 -16.13 -2.40 -3.58
CA LYS A 198 -16.91 -1.91 -2.44
C LYS A 198 -17.38 -3.06 -1.54
N ASP A 199 -17.91 -4.12 -2.15
CA ASP A 199 -18.44 -5.28 -1.45
C ASP A 199 -17.33 -6.07 -0.75
N LEU A 200 -16.12 -6.14 -1.34
CA LEU A 200 -14.95 -6.68 -0.67
C LEU A 200 -14.61 -5.90 0.61
N VAL A 201 -14.61 -4.56 0.56
CA VAL A 201 -14.34 -3.72 1.74
C VAL A 201 -15.44 -3.88 2.80
N LYS A 202 -16.70 -3.92 2.37
CA LYS A 202 -17.87 -4.10 3.25
C LYS A 202 -17.82 -5.43 3.98
N ASN A 203 -17.58 -6.52 3.25
CA ASN A 203 -17.58 -7.88 3.79
C ASN A 203 -16.21 -8.32 4.32
N CYS A 204 -15.24 -7.41 4.37
CA CYS A 204 -13.93 -7.67 4.95
C CYS A 204 -14.12 -8.07 6.43
N PRO A 205 -13.69 -9.28 6.86
CA PRO A 205 -13.91 -9.71 8.23
C PRO A 205 -13.19 -8.77 9.22
N ASN A 206 -13.86 -8.34 10.28
CA ASN A 206 -13.32 -7.42 11.29
C ASN A 206 -12.20 -8.02 12.17
N GLN A 207 -11.86 -9.30 12.00
CA GLN A 207 -10.88 -9.97 12.87
C GLN A 207 -9.45 -9.82 12.35
N SER A 208 -8.56 -9.51 13.28
CA SER A 208 -7.10 -9.56 13.16
C SER A 208 -6.67 -10.97 12.78
N PHE A 209 -5.92 -11.10 11.69
CA PHE A 209 -5.27 -12.36 11.37
C PHE A 209 -4.01 -12.46 12.22
N GLU A 210 -3.93 -13.44 13.12
CA GLU A 210 -2.61 -13.92 13.57
C GLU A 210 -1.92 -14.52 12.34
N VAL A 211 -0.86 -13.86 11.86
CA VAL A 211 -0.09 -14.34 10.73
C VAL A 211 0.68 -15.58 11.17
N ASN A 212 0.12 -16.75 10.90
CA ASN A 212 0.82 -18.00 11.12
C ASN A 212 1.94 -18.11 10.06
N THR A 213 3.18 -17.92 10.50
CA THR A 213 4.37 -17.67 9.64
C THR A 213 4.82 -18.91 8.85
N THR A 214 4.17 -20.06 9.04
CA THR A 214 4.62 -21.36 8.52
C THR A 214 4.35 -21.59 7.03
N GLN A 215 3.52 -20.79 6.36
CA GLN A 215 3.09 -21.06 4.97
C GLN A 215 3.89 -20.29 3.90
N VAL A 216 4.77 -19.36 4.26
CA VAL A 216 5.59 -18.59 3.29
C VAL A 216 6.92 -19.30 2.96
N ALA A 217 7.28 -20.35 3.71
CA ALA A 217 8.54 -21.07 3.50
C ALA A 217 8.54 -22.06 2.32
N ASN A 218 7.36 -22.44 1.78
CA ASN A 218 7.25 -23.52 0.80
C ASN A 218 7.16 -23.09 -0.67
N SER A 219 7.28 -21.80 -1.01
CA SER A 219 7.32 -21.35 -2.41
C SER A 219 8.74 -21.06 -2.94
N ASN A 220 9.78 -21.28 -2.13
CA ASN A 220 11.18 -21.02 -2.51
C ASN A 220 12.00 -22.32 -2.71
N GLN A 221 11.40 -23.34 -3.32
CA GLN A 221 12.17 -24.45 -3.89
C GLN A 221 12.27 -24.30 -5.41
N ALA A 222 13.51 -24.13 -5.86
CA ALA A 222 13.93 -24.11 -7.25
C ALA A 222 13.47 -25.39 -8.01
N PRO A 223 13.31 -25.33 -9.35
CA PRO A 223 12.69 -26.42 -10.08
C PRO A 223 13.58 -27.65 -10.11
N HIS A 224 13.03 -28.77 -9.63
CA HIS A 224 13.59 -30.10 -9.80
C HIS A 224 13.49 -30.53 -11.27
N THR A 225 14.65 -30.88 -11.82
CA THR A 225 14.85 -31.58 -13.07
C THR A 225 14.06 -32.88 -13.09
N VAL A 226 13.14 -33.04 -14.04
CA VAL A 226 12.60 -34.34 -14.42
C VAL A 226 12.79 -34.53 -15.92
N ALA A 227 13.75 -35.39 -16.23
CA ALA A 227 13.92 -35.97 -17.55
C ALA A 227 12.67 -36.79 -17.92
N ASN A 228 12.17 -36.63 -19.14
CA ASN A 228 11.38 -37.67 -19.77
C ASN A 228 11.89 -37.94 -21.19
N LYS A 229 12.33 -39.18 -21.41
CA LYS A 229 12.70 -39.76 -22.69
C LYS A 229 11.42 -40.14 -23.44
N SER A 230 11.25 -39.68 -24.68
CA SER A 230 10.63 -40.52 -25.71
C SER A 230 11.06 -40.09 -27.12
N SER A 231 11.97 -40.89 -27.65
CA SER A 231 12.09 -41.40 -29.03
C SER A 231 11.51 -40.63 -30.24
N VAL A 232 12.44 -40.21 -31.11
CA VAL A 232 12.58 -40.55 -32.55
C VAL A 232 11.47 -40.11 -33.53
N GLN A 233 11.76 -39.07 -34.33
CA GLN A 233 11.90 -39.15 -35.81
C GLN A 233 12.36 -37.79 -36.40
N GLU A 234 13.57 -37.78 -36.97
CA GLU A 234 13.99 -36.84 -38.03
C GLU A 234 13.23 -37.22 -39.34
N PRO A 235 13.04 -36.32 -40.35
CA PRO A 235 14.19 -35.91 -41.17
C PRO A 235 14.08 -34.60 -42.00
N VAL A 236 15.22 -34.32 -42.67
CA VAL A 236 15.47 -33.59 -43.93
C VAL A 236 15.59 -32.07 -43.94
N ILE A 237 16.85 -31.66 -43.98
CA ILE A 237 17.37 -30.39 -44.51
C ILE A 237 17.14 -30.32 -46.03
N ALA A 238 16.48 -29.26 -46.50
CA ALA A 238 16.60 -28.81 -47.88
C ALA A 238 17.14 -27.37 -47.89
N LYS A 239 18.41 -27.24 -48.27
CA LYS A 239 19.05 -26.00 -48.72
C LYS A 239 18.37 -25.53 -50.00
N LEU A 240 18.19 -24.21 -50.18
CA LEU A 240 18.36 -23.51 -51.45
C LEU A 240 18.56 -22.00 -51.18
N HIS A 241 19.50 -21.44 -51.95
CA HIS A 241 20.12 -20.12 -51.84
C HIS A 241 19.24 -18.95 -52.32
N PRO A 242 19.64 -17.68 -52.05
CA PRO A 242 18.93 -16.49 -52.49
C PRO A 242 19.32 -16.12 -53.93
N GLU A 243 18.35 -15.72 -54.76
CA GLU A 243 18.61 -15.11 -56.06
C GLU A 243 18.13 -13.65 -56.07
N LYS A 244 19.00 -12.80 -56.61
CA LYS A 244 18.89 -11.35 -56.73
C LYS A 244 18.30 -10.96 -58.09
N ASP A 245 17.78 -9.73 -58.13
CA ASP A 245 17.71 -8.80 -59.26
C ASP A 245 16.91 -9.18 -60.52
N LYS A 246 15.73 -8.54 -60.67
CA LYS A 246 15.45 -7.83 -61.93
C LYS A 246 14.46 -6.68 -61.77
N ILE A 247 14.97 -5.52 -62.16
CA ILE A 247 14.37 -4.21 -62.38
C ILE A 247 13.34 -4.32 -63.51
N MET A 248 12.14 -3.74 -63.36
CA MET A 248 11.44 -3.05 -64.46
C MET A 248 10.53 -1.95 -63.88
N ALA A 249 10.76 -0.75 -64.41
CA ALA A 249 9.99 0.47 -64.20
C ALA A 249 8.59 0.38 -64.83
N GLY A 250 7.63 1.13 -64.28
CA GLY A 250 6.30 1.30 -64.87
C GLY A 250 5.36 2.13 -63.99
N ASP A 251 5.42 3.45 -64.17
CA ASP A 251 4.35 4.45 -64.11
C ASP A 251 3.41 4.55 -62.88
N LEU A 252 3.77 5.49 -62.00
CA LEU A 252 2.85 6.19 -61.10
C LEU A 252 2.33 7.48 -61.78
N PRO A 253 1.01 7.78 -61.77
CA PRO A 253 0.48 9.02 -62.31
C PRO A 253 0.81 10.24 -61.42
N PRO A 254 1.07 11.43 -62.00
CA PRO A 254 1.52 12.60 -61.24
C PRO A 254 0.40 13.27 -60.42
N ALA A 255 0.78 13.72 -59.23
CA ALA A 255 -0.04 14.51 -58.32
C ALA A 255 -0.45 15.86 -58.96
N GLY A 256 -1.75 16.14 -58.97
CA GLY A 256 -2.31 17.40 -59.42
C GLY A 256 -1.99 18.55 -58.48
N THR A 257 -1.36 19.58 -59.03
CA THR A 257 -1.08 20.87 -58.37
C THR A 257 -2.38 21.65 -58.22
N MET A 258 -2.86 21.86 -56.98
CA MET A 258 -3.91 22.86 -56.72
C MET A 258 -3.29 24.26 -56.69
N THR A 259 -3.66 25.07 -57.67
CA THR A 259 -3.42 26.52 -57.68
C THR A 259 -4.42 27.22 -56.76
N MET A 260 -3.91 27.95 -55.77
CA MET A 260 -4.65 28.91 -54.96
C MET A 260 -4.88 30.18 -55.78
N THR A 261 -6.13 30.47 -56.14
CA THR A 261 -6.53 31.80 -56.64
C THR A 261 -7.08 32.61 -55.48
N VAL A 262 -6.37 33.69 -55.15
CA VAL A 262 -6.84 34.77 -54.28
C VAL A 262 -7.73 35.68 -55.13
N GLY A 263 -8.98 35.86 -54.72
CA GLY A 263 -9.95 36.79 -55.32
C GLY A 263 -10.60 37.63 -54.22
N GLN A 264 -10.65 38.93 -54.48
CA GLN A 264 -11.01 40.05 -53.60
C GLN A 264 -12.40 39.99 -52.98
#